data_AF-A0A3B1D9E7-F1
#
_entry.id   AF-A0A3B1D9E7-F1
#
_cell.length_a   1.000
_cell.length_b   1.000
_cell.length_c   1.000
_cell.angle_alpha   90.00
_cell.angle_beta   90.00
_cell.angle_gamma   90.00
#
_symmetry.space_group_name_H-M   'P 1'
#
loop_
_entity.id
_entity.type
_entity.pdbx_description
1 polymer ?
#
loop_
_entity_poly.entity_id
_entity_poly.type
_entity_poly.pdbx_seq_one_letter_code
_entity_poly.pdbx_strand_id
1 'polypeptide(L)'
;MVNTIALKELRPELPQVITSIDTRLDRYIVTKRGKPVVVMLSMDDYEGLLETIDILSDKETVKRIKAAKQGIKDGKTVSLKDLRKKIENA
;
A
#
# COMPACT_ATOMS: atom_id res chain seq x y z
N MET A 1 11.20 0.60 3.14
CA MET A 1 11.95 1.76 3.71
C MET A 1 12.06 2.86 2.65
N VAL A 2 12.26 4.15 2.99
CA VAL A 2 12.50 5.20 1.99
C VAL A 2 13.99 5.55 1.96
N ASN A 3 14.62 5.35 0.81
CA ASN A 3 16.03 5.59 0.56
C ASN A 3 16.21 6.77 -0.39
N THR A 4 17.40 7.38 -0.40
CA THR A 4 17.78 8.41 -1.37
C THR A 4 19.07 7.98 -2.08
N ILE A 5 19.10 8.11 -3.40
CA ILE A 5 20.26 7.72 -4.21
C ILE A 5 20.55 8.77 -5.29
N ALA A 6 21.81 9.11 -5.54
CA ALA A 6 22.14 9.99 -6.64
C ALA A 6 22.01 9.24 -7.98
N LEU A 7 21.59 9.92 -9.04
CA LEU A 7 21.45 9.32 -10.38
C LEU A 7 22.74 8.65 -10.88
N LYS A 8 23.91 9.16 -10.46
CA LYS A 8 25.21 8.58 -10.80
C LYS A 8 25.45 7.23 -10.10
N GLU A 9 25.00 7.11 -8.84
CA GLU A 9 25.12 5.91 -8.01
C GLU A 9 24.07 4.87 -8.37
N LEU A 10 22.87 5.30 -8.81
CA LEU A 10 21.81 4.41 -9.22
C LEU A 10 22.18 3.51 -10.41
N ARG A 11 22.97 4.02 -11.36
CA ARG A 11 23.32 3.26 -12.58
C ARG A 11 24.01 1.92 -12.29
N PRO A 12 25.12 1.87 -11.52
CA PRO A 12 25.76 0.60 -11.17
C PRO A 12 24.93 -0.26 -10.21
N GLU A 13 24.07 0.34 -9.38
CA GLU A 13 23.30 -0.38 -8.35
C GLU A 13 21.89 -0.77 -8.77
N LEU A 14 21.47 -0.43 -10.00
CA LEU A 14 20.10 -0.60 -10.46
C LEU A 14 19.53 -2.01 -10.22
N PRO A 15 20.24 -3.12 -10.49
CA PRO A 15 19.72 -4.46 -10.23
C PRO A 15 19.40 -4.71 -8.74
N GLN A 16 20.23 -4.21 -7.83
CA GLN A 16 20.04 -4.35 -6.39
C GLN A 16 18.89 -3.48 -5.90
N VAL A 17 18.81 -2.24 -6.39
CA VAL A 17 17.70 -1.32 -6.12
C VAL A 17 16.37 -1.93 -6.57
N ILE A 18 16.29 -2.45 -7.78
CA ILE A 18 15.07 -3.11 -8.29
C ILE A 18 14.70 -4.33 -7.43
N THR A 19 15.67 -5.19 -7.09
CA THR A 19 15.44 -6.34 -6.20
C THR A 19 14.88 -5.90 -4.83
N SER A 20 15.41 -4.83 -4.25
CA SER A 20 14.94 -4.31 -2.95
C SER A 20 13.52 -3.74 -3.03
N ILE A 21 13.20 -3.03 -4.12
CA ILE A 21 11.87 -2.49 -4.39
C ILE A 21 10.86 -3.63 -4.50
N ASP A 22 11.17 -4.65 -5.29
CA ASP A 22 10.30 -5.80 -5.56
C ASP A 22 10.08 -6.68 -4.33
N THR A 23 11.17 -7.05 -3.65
CA THR A 23 11.12 -8.06 -2.57
C THR A 23 10.85 -7.49 -1.19
N ARG A 24 11.07 -6.19 -0.97
CA ARG A 24 11.00 -5.56 0.37
C ARG A 24 10.10 -4.33 0.43
N LEU A 25 9.47 -3.95 -0.70
CA LEU A 25 8.70 -2.71 -0.82
C LEU A 25 9.51 -1.48 -0.40
N ASP A 26 10.81 -1.50 -0.72
CA ASP A 26 11.63 -0.31 -0.57
C ASP A 26 11.24 0.75 -1.62
N ARG A 27 11.36 2.01 -1.24
CA ARG A 27 11.09 3.17 -2.09
C ARG A 27 12.37 3.98 -2.21
N TYR A 28 12.67 4.46 -3.40
CA TYR A 28 13.88 5.24 -3.66
C TYR A 28 13.53 6.61 -4.22
N ILE A 29 14.07 7.66 -3.61
CA ILE A 29 14.08 9.01 -4.17
C ILE A 29 15.40 9.17 -4.92
N VAL A 30 15.32 9.34 -6.24
CA VAL A 30 16.49 9.54 -7.09
C VAL A 30 16.75 11.04 -7.21
N THR A 31 18.00 11.45 -6.98
CA THR A 31 18.41 12.86 -7.10
C THR A 31 19.30 13.10 -8.32
N LYS A 32 19.17 14.29 -8.94
CA LYS A 32 20.07 14.79 -9.99
C LYS A 32 20.63 16.13 -9.54
N ARG A 33 21.96 16.23 -9.41
CA ARG A 33 22.64 17.42 -8.85
C ARG A 33 22.07 17.82 -7.47
N GLY A 34 21.85 16.84 -6.61
CA GLY A 34 21.31 17.02 -5.25
C GLY A 34 19.80 17.29 -5.18
N LYS A 35 19.09 17.43 -6.31
CA LYS A 35 17.65 17.69 -6.34
C LYS A 35 16.87 16.39 -6.60
N PRO A 36 15.84 16.05 -5.79
CA PRO A 36 14.93 14.94 -6.09
C PRO A 36 14.25 15.11 -7.45
N VAL A 37 14.22 14.06 -8.26
CA VAL A 37 13.63 14.10 -9.61
C VAL A 37 12.75 12.90 -9.95
N VAL A 38 12.94 11.75 -9.29
CA VAL A 38 12.15 10.52 -9.53
C VAL A 38 11.91 9.83 -8.20
N VAL A 39 10.75 9.22 -8.05
CA VAL A 39 10.48 8.22 -7.02
C VAL A 39 10.34 6.87 -7.71
N MET A 40 11.05 5.86 -7.23
CA MET A 40 10.94 4.48 -7.66
C MET A 40 10.31 3.66 -6.54
N LEU A 41 9.29 2.89 -6.88
CA LEU A 41 8.55 1.99 -5.99
C LEU A 41 8.04 0.79 -6.81
N SER A 42 7.58 -0.26 -6.14
CA SER A 42 7.05 -1.44 -6.83
C SER A 42 5.68 -1.12 -7.43
N MET A 43 5.24 -1.97 -8.36
CA MET A 43 3.90 -1.84 -8.93
C MET A 43 2.83 -1.99 -7.85
N ASP A 44 2.94 -3.02 -7.01
CA ASP A 44 2.00 -3.28 -5.92
C ASP A 44 1.88 -2.09 -4.95
N ASP A 45 3.01 -1.43 -4.65
CA ASP A 45 3.02 -0.27 -3.77
C ASP A 45 2.36 0.94 -4.44
N TYR A 46 2.55 1.12 -5.75
CA TYR A 46 1.90 2.18 -6.51
C TYR A 46 0.38 1.97 -6.57
N GLU A 47 -0.05 0.75 -6.90
CA GLU A 47 -1.48 0.39 -6.94
C GLU A 47 -2.12 0.50 -5.56
N GLY A 48 -1.46 0.01 -4.51
CA GLY A 48 -1.95 0.12 -3.14
C GLY A 48 -2.07 1.57 -2.65
N LEU A 49 -1.18 2.46 -3.08
CA LEU A 49 -1.30 3.90 -2.81
C LEU A 49 -2.51 4.50 -3.53
N LEU A 50 -2.75 4.15 -4.79
CA LEU A 50 -3.90 4.62 -5.54
C LEU A 50 -5.22 4.12 -4.94
N GLU A 51 -5.29 2.83 -4.59
CA GLU A 51 -6.46 2.25 -3.91
C GLU A 51 -6.71 2.94 -2.55
N THR A 52 -5.65 3.19 -1.78
CA THR A 52 -5.77 3.91 -0.51
C THR A 52 -6.33 5.32 -0.73
N ILE A 53 -5.87 6.04 -1.75
CA ILE A 53 -6.38 7.38 -2.08
C ILE A 53 -7.85 7.30 -2.52
N ASP A 54 -8.21 6.31 -3.34
CA ASP A 54 -9.59 6.08 -3.77
C ASP A 54 -10.53 5.87 -2.57
N ILE A 55 -10.16 4.98 -1.64
CA ILE A 55 -10.88 4.76 -0.38
C ILE A 55 -10.99 6.05 0.44
N LEU A 56 -9.90 6.81 0.57
CA LEU A 56 -9.88 8.05 1.35
C LEU A 56 -10.71 9.18 0.71
N SER A 57 -10.93 9.13 -0.60
CA SER A 57 -11.75 10.10 -1.31
C SER A 57 -13.25 9.95 -0.99
N ASP A 58 -13.70 8.73 -0.66
CA ASP A 58 -15.07 8.45 -0.23
C ASP A 58 -15.20 8.49 1.31
N LYS A 59 -15.72 9.62 1.80
CA LYS A 59 -15.97 9.85 3.24
C LYS A 59 -16.92 8.82 3.86
N GLU A 60 -17.91 8.32 3.13
CA GLU A 60 -18.83 7.31 3.65
C GLU A 60 -18.16 5.95 3.77
N THR A 61 -17.33 5.58 2.79
CA THR A 61 -16.48 4.38 2.90
C THR A 61 -15.55 4.47 4.11
N VAL A 62 -14.87 5.61 4.32
CA VAL A 62 -14.00 5.81 5.51
C VAL A 62 -14.78 5.65 6.82
N LYS A 63 -15.98 6.23 6.93
CA LYS A 63 -16.85 6.08 8.11
C LYS A 63 -17.23 4.61 8.33
N ARG A 64 -17.64 3.89 7.28
CA ARG A 64 -17.98 2.45 7.38
C ARG A 64 -16.79 1.62 7.84
N ILE A 65 -15.60 1.87 7.30
CA ILE A 65 -14.36 1.17 7.73
C ILE A 65 -14.07 1.46 9.21
N LYS A 66 -14.20 2.71 9.67
CA LYS A 66 -13.99 3.06 11.08
C LYS A 66 -15.00 2.35 12.00
N ALA A 67 -16.28 2.34 11.62
CA ALA A 67 -17.32 1.63 12.35
C ALA A 67 -17.07 0.12 12.38
N ALA A 68 -16.69 -0.48 11.25
CA ALA A 68 -16.33 -1.91 11.16
C ALA A 68 -15.14 -2.26 12.05
N LYS A 69 -14.08 -1.42 12.07
CA LYS A 69 -12.93 -1.59 12.98
C LYS A 69 -13.35 -1.56 14.45
N GLN A 70 -14.29 -0.70 14.83
CA GLN A 70 -14.84 -0.70 16.18
C GLN A 70 -15.68 -1.95 16.45
N GLY A 71 -16.52 -2.36 15.50
CA GLY A 71 -17.29 -3.60 15.60
C GLY A 71 -16.43 -4.84 15.83
N ILE A 72 -15.28 -4.94 15.15
CA ILE A 72 -14.31 -6.03 15.37
C ILE A 72 -13.79 -6.02 16.81
N LYS A 73 -13.41 -4.84 17.34
CA LYS A 73 -12.95 -4.71 18.72
C LYS A 73 -14.03 -5.07 19.75
N ASP A 74 -15.28 -4.75 19.42
CA ASP A 74 -16.44 -5.07 20.25
C ASP A 74 -16.90 -6.54 20.11
N GLY A 75 -16.22 -7.36 19.29
CA GLY A 75 -16.61 -8.74 19.03
C GLY A 75 -17.86 -8.89 18.14
N LYS A 76 -18.31 -7.81 17.49
CA LYS A 76 -19.44 -7.79 16.55
C LYS A 76 -19.01 -8.32 15.18
N THR A 77 -18.58 -9.58 15.14
CA THR A 77 -18.19 -10.30 13.92
C THR A 77 -19.11 -11.50 13.71
N VAL A 78 -19.08 -12.06 12.51
CA VAL A 78 -19.77 -13.31 12.17
C VAL A 78 -18.74 -14.32 11.73
N SER A 79 -18.91 -15.59 12.14
CA SER A 79 -18.04 -16.66 11.66
C SER A 79 -18.27 -16.90 10.16
N LEU A 80 -17.25 -17.38 9.45
CA LEU A 80 -17.40 -17.74 8.03
C LEU A 80 -18.50 -18.79 7.81
N LYS A 81 -18.65 -19.73 8.76
CA LYS A 81 -19.70 -20.76 8.73
C LYS A 81 -21.09 -20.15 8.79
N ASP A 82 -21.32 -19.22 9.72
CA ASP A 82 -22.63 -18.59 9.90
C ASP A 82 -22.94 -17.60 8.77
N LEU A 83 -21.91 -16.93 8.23
CA LEU A 83 -22.05 -16.07 7.06
C LEU A 83 -22.49 -16.87 5.83
N ARG A 84 -21.86 -18.01 5.54
CA ARG A 84 -22.24 -18.88 4.42
C ARG A 84 -23.70 -19.31 4.52
N LYS A 85 -24.12 -19.79 5.70
CA LYS A 85 -25.53 -20.13 5.95
C LYS A 85 -26.48 -18.97 5.71
N LYS A 86 -26.09 -17.74 6.05
CA LYS A 86 -26.94 -16.55 5.81
C LYS A 86 -27.07 -16.22 4.33
N ILE A 87 -25.99 -16.35 3.56
CA ILE A 87 -25.98 -16.01 2.13
C ILE A 87 -26.65 -17.12 1.29
N GLU A 88 -26.46 -18.39 1.64
CA GLU A 88 -27.08 -19.52 0.92
C GLU A 88 -28.60 -19.62 1.16
N ASN A 89 -29.10 -19.05 2.25
CA ASN A 89 -30.52 -19.01 2.59
C ASN A 89 -31.19 -17.65 2.29
N ALA A 90 -30.48 -16.71 1.66
CA ALA A 90 -30.98 -15.40 1.24
C ALA A 90 -31.36 -15.40 -0.24
#